data_AF-A0A1G9Z4K0-F1
#
_entry.id   AF-A0A1G9Z4K0-F1
#
_cell.length_a   1.000
_cell.length_b   1.000
_cell.length_c   1.000
_cell.angle_alpha   90.00
_cell.angle_beta   90.00
_cell.angle_gamma   90.00
#
_symmetry.space_group_name_H-M   'P 1'
#
loop_
_entity.id
_entity.type
_entity.pdbx_description
1 polymer ?
#
loop_
_entity_poly.entity_id
_entity_poly.type
_entity_poly.pdbx_seq_one_letter_code
_entity_poly.pdbx_strand_id
1 'polypeptide(L)'
;MSTSHDAITSIPTRQDLSDVAALRKQEGLGEDAVILIAPFHVDPPMRMPDDMCALLVVAVDVTIDAEPQLFAGDWLPEMRPADKADGDLVLQLTQHHRDEAAVDVEMLLACHGRWTRAGIWNGLSVEWPQVIASTVHTVMGLHTDSVEAAVPGDTVCA
;
A
#
# COMPACT_ATOMS: atom_id res chain seq x y z
N MET A 1 -27.81 26.35 -31.89
CA MET A 1 -26.97 25.15 -31.75
C MET A 1 -26.53 25.08 -30.30
N SER A 2 -27.32 24.40 -29.46
CA SER A 2 -27.01 24.20 -28.04
C SER A 2 -27.67 22.91 -27.57
N THR A 3 -26.85 21.98 -27.07
CA THR A 3 -27.14 20.97 -26.05
C THR A 3 -25.77 20.41 -25.66
N SER A 4 -25.20 20.89 -24.56
CA SER A 4 -25.37 20.39 -23.19
C SER A 4 -24.32 19.32 -22.88
N HIS A 5 -23.43 19.70 -21.98
CA HIS A 5 -22.56 18.82 -21.21
C HIS A 5 -23.42 17.80 -20.45
N ASP A 6 -23.26 16.52 -20.75
CA ASP A 6 -23.55 15.46 -19.79
C ASP A 6 -22.22 14.98 -19.23
N ALA A 7 -21.89 15.50 -18.05
CA ALA A 7 -20.88 14.94 -17.18
C ALA A 7 -21.46 13.63 -16.63
N ILE A 8 -20.97 12.49 -17.11
CA ILE A 8 -21.30 11.19 -16.54
C ILE A 8 -20.57 11.10 -15.21
N THR A 9 -21.26 11.44 -14.12
CA THR A 9 -20.84 11.05 -12.77
C THR A 9 -21.02 9.53 -12.67
N SER A 10 -19.97 8.78 -12.93
CA SER A 10 -19.93 7.33 -12.72
C SER A 10 -20.10 7.04 -11.23
N ILE A 11 -21.32 6.69 -10.83
CA ILE A 11 -21.61 6.11 -9.53
C ILE A 11 -20.96 4.72 -9.51
N PRO A 12 -20.10 4.38 -8.52
CA PRO A 12 -19.48 3.07 -8.47
C PRO A 12 -20.56 1.97 -8.42
N THR A 13 -20.45 1.00 -9.32
CA THR A 13 -21.39 -0.12 -9.45
C THR A 13 -21.37 -0.98 -8.18
N ARG A 14 -22.54 -1.39 -7.69
CA ARG A 14 -22.74 -2.17 -6.45
C ARG A 14 -21.91 -3.47 -6.33
N GLN A 15 -21.43 -4.03 -7.44
CA GLN A 15 -20.55 -5.21 -7.45
C GLN A 15 -19.14 -4.87 -6.94
N ASP A 16 -18.58 -3.73 -7.34
CA ASP A 16 -17.24 -3.27 -6.95
C ASP A 16 -17.12 -3.10 -5.42
N LEU A 17 -18.14 -2.53 -4.79
CA LEU A 17 -18.21 -2.37 -3.34
C LEU A 17 -18.30 -3.71 -2.58
N SER A 18 -18.91 -4.74 -3.18
CA SER A 18 -18.98 -6.07 -2.58
C SER A 18 -17.62 -6.77 -2.64
N ASP A 19 -16.87 -6.55 -3.72
CA ASP A 19 -15.54 -7.11 -3.91
C ASP A 19 -14.54 -6.45 -2.95
N VAL A 20 -14.62 -5.12 -2.77
CA VAL A 20 -13.82 -4.38 -1.77
C VAL A 20 -14.10 -4.84 -0.34
N ALA A 21 -15.38 -5.07 0.02
CA ALA A 21 -15.74 -5.57 1.35
C ALA A 21 -15.24 -7.01 1.59
N ALA A 22 -15.27 -7.86 0.56
CA ALA A 22 -14.74 -9.22 0.62
C ALA A 22 -13.21 -9.20 0.77
N LEU A 23 -12.51 -8.38 -0.01
CA LEU A 23 -11.06 -8.17 0.08
C LEU A 23 -10.66 -7.65 1.45
N ARG A 24 -11.38 -6.66 1.98
CA ARG A 24 -11.15 -6.13 3.33
C ARG A 24 -11.19 -7.24 4.38
N LYS A 25 -12.21 -8.12 4.30
CA LYS A 25 -12.34 -9.25 5.21
C LYS A 25 -11.24 -10.30 5.02
N GLN A 26 -10.83 -10.56 3.78
CA GLN A 26 -9.80 -11.54 3.45
C GLN A 26 -8.43 -11.10 4.01
N GLU A 27 -8.07 -9.83 3.81
CA GLU A 27 -6.79 -9.26 4.19
C GLU A 27 -6.78 -8.76 5.65
N GLY A 28 -7.90 -8.85 6.37
CA GLY A 28 -8.02 -8.39 7.76
C GLY A 28 -7.96 -6.87 7.91
N LEU A 29 -8.28 -6.14 6.85
CA LEU A 29 -8.17 -4.69 6.75
C LEU A 29 -9.25 -3.95 7.56
N GLY A 30 -8.88 -2.77 8.06
CA GLY A 30 -9.76 -1.86 8.79
C GLY A 30 -10.83 -1.20 7.92
N GLU A 31 -11.79 -0.52 8.57
CA GLU A 31 -12.90 0.15 7.87
C GLU A 31 -12.44 1.35 7.01
N ASP A 32 -11.32 1.96 7.40
CA ASP A 32 -10.68 3.09 6.73
C ASP A 32 -9.48 2.67 5.86
N ALA A 33 -9.35 1.37 5.58
CA ALA A 33 -8.29 0.83 4.74
C ALA A 33 -8.28 1.47 3.35
N VAL A 34 -7.07 1.74 2.86
CA VAL A 34 -6.82 2.12 1.47
C VAL A 34 -6.84 0.84 0.65
N ILE A 35 -7.77 0.73 -0.30
CA ILE A 35 -7.86 -0.40 -1.24
C ILE A 35 -7.96 0.18 -2.64
N LEU A 36 -6.94 -0.07 -3.45
CA LEU A 36 -6.84 0.40 -4.83
C LEU A 36 -6.78 -0.83 -5.74
N ILE A 37 -7.78 -0.98 -6.61
CA ILE A 37 -7.90 -2.11 -7.53
C ILE A 37 -7.85 -1.57 -8.95
N ALA A 38 -7.07 -2.21 -9.82
CA ALA A 38 -6.98 -1.81 -11.21
C ALA A 38 -8.26 -2.18 -12.00
N PRO A 39 -8.72 -1.33 -12.94
CA PRO A 39 -8.23 0.03 -13.18
C PRO A 39 -8.65 0.95 -12.03
N PHE A 40 -7.71 1.75 -11.50
CA PHE A 40 -7.96 2.56 -10.29
C PHE A 40 -9.14 3.51 -10.49
N HIS A 41 -10.26 3.20 -9.84
CA HIS A 41 -11.49 3.99 -9.91
C HIS A 41 -11.60 5.04 -8.82
N VAL A 42 -10.65 5.05 -7.89
CA VAL A 42 -10.53 6.01 -6.80
C VAL A 42 -9.14 6.62 -6.80
N ASP A 43 -9.07 7.93 -6.56
CA ASP A 43 -7.79 8.62 -6.42
C ASP A 43 -7.09 8.10 -5.15
N PRO A 44 -5.79 7.78 -5.22
CA PRO A 44 -5.06 7.37 -4.04
C PRO A 44 -4.88 8.53 -3.07
N PRO A 45 -4.66 8.24 -1.78
CA PRO A 45 -4.37 9.28 -0.80
C PRO A 45 -3.08 10.01 -1.19
N MET A 46 -3.14 11.35 -1.21
CA MET A 46 -2.00 12.23 -1.53
C MET A 46 -1.31 12.79 -0.27
N ARG A 47 -1.82 12.43 0.91
CA ARG A 47 -1.29 12.81 2.23
C ARG A 47 -1.78 11.84 3.29
N MET A 48 -1.06 11.75 4.40
CA MET A 48 -1.56 11.07 5.60
C MET A 48 -2.75 11.84 6.21
N PRO A 49 -3.75 11.15 6.78
CA PRO A 49 -4.70 11.74 7.71
C PRO A 49 -3.99 12.34 8.94
N ASP A 50 -4.56 13.38 9.55
CA ASP A 50 -3.91 14.19 10.59
C ASP A 50 -3.56 13.39 11.87
N ASP A 51 -4.29 12.31 12.14
CA ASP A 51 -4.14 11.42 13.30
C ASP A 51 -3.41 10.11 13.00
N MET A 52 -2.85 9.99 11.79
CA MET A 52 -2.15 8.79 11.31
C MET A 52 -0.67 9.08 11.07
N CYS A 53 0.18 8.09 11.34
CA CYS A 53 1.63 8.22 11.21
C CYS A 53 2.23 7.49 10.00
N ALA A 54 1.51 6.50 9.45
CA ALA A 54 1.91 5.73 8.28
C ALA A 54 0.75 4.92 7.71
N LEU A 55 0.91 4.45 6.47
CA LEU A 55 0.08 3.41 5.85
C LEU A 55 0.85 2.08 5.91
N LEU A 56 0.36 1.10 6.67
CA LEU A 56 0.87 -0.28 6.62
C LEU A 56 0.44 -0.91 5.31
N VAL A 57 1.40 -1.35 4.49
CA VAL A 57 1.09 -2.14 3.30
C VAL A 57 0.75 -3.55 3.74
N VAL A 58 -0.47 -3.97 3.43
CA VAL A 58 -0.99 -5.30 3.78
C VAL A 58 -0.94 -6.23 2.58
N ALA A 59 -1.28 -5.72 1.40
CA ALA A 59 -1.22 -6.50 0.17
C ALA A 59 -0.79 -5.63 -1.01
N VAL A 60 0.04 -6.22 -1.86
CA VAL A 60 0.30 -5.71 -3.21
C VAL A 60 0.31 -6.90 -4.16
N ASP A 61 -0.40 -6.76 -5.27
CA ASP A 61 -0.36 -7.73 -6.36
C ASP A 61 0.04 -6.99 -7.63
N VAL A 62 0.97 -7.57 -8.38
CA VAL A 62 1.50 -7.01 -9.62
C VAL A 62 1.43 -8.06 -10.72
N THR A 63 1.12 -7.63 -11.94
CA THR A 63 1.20 -8.50 -13.12
C THR A 63 2.64 -8.93 -13.40
N ILE A 64 2.80 -9.87 -14.33
CA ILE A 64 4.11 -10.24 -14.87
C ILE A 64 4.85 -9.05 -15.52
N ASP A 65 4.10 -8.05 -15.99
CA ASP A 65 4.62 -6.80 -16.56
C ASP A 65 4.83 -5.71 -15.49
N ALA A 66 4.71 -6.08 -14.21
CA ALA A 66 4.88 -5.22 -13.03
C ALA A 66 3.84 -4.09 -12.91
N GLU A 67 2.65 -4.27 -13.48
CA GLU A 67 1.52 -3.35 -13.29
C GLU A 67 0.74 -3.76 -12.03
N PRO A 68 0.44 -2.85 -11.09
CA PRO A 68 -0.33 -3.22 -9.91
C PRO A 68 -1.75 -3.63 -10.28
N GLN A 69 -2.17 -4.81 -9.83
CA GLN A 69 -3.58 -5.24 -9.84
C GLN A 69 -4.29 -4.86 -8.54
N LEU A 70 -3.56 -4.91 -7.42
CA LEU A 70 -4.05 -4.59 -6.08
C LEU A 70 -2.97 -3.82 -5.33
N PHE A 71 -3.40 -2.77 -4.63
CA PHE A 71 -2.61 -2.11 -3.60
C PHE A 71 -3.52 -1.86 -2.40
N ALA A 72 -3.20 -2.47 -1.27
CA ALA A 72 -4.00 -2.36 -0.07
C ALA A 72 -3.15 -2.08 1.17
N GLY A 73 -3.66 -1.22 2.04
CA GLY A 73 -3.02 -0.89 3.29
C GLY A 73 -3.95 -0.31 4.33
N ASP A 74 -3.51 -0.39 5.58
CA ASP A 74 -4.22 0.14 6.75
C ASP A 74 -3.49 1.33 7.33
N TRP A 75 -4.23 2.38 7.66
CA TRP A 75 -3.67 3.50 8.38
C TRP A 75 -3.28 3.11 9.80
N LEU A 76 -2.08 3.48 10.20
CA LEU A 76 -1.58 3.30 11.55
C LEU A 76 -1.62 4.63 12.30
N PRO A 77 -2.27 4.71 13.46
CA PRO A 77 -2.22 5.90 14.31
C PRO A 77 -0.88 6.02 15.05
N GLU A 78 -0.18 4.90 15.23
CA GLU A 78 1.14 4.86 15.85
C GLU A 78 2.03 3.80 15.18
N MET A 79 3.33 4.11 15.07
CA MET A 79 4.30 3.14 14.59
C MET A 79 4.66 2.20 15.74
N ARG A 80 4.37 0.91 15.53
CA ARG A 80 4.83 -0.13 16.45
C ARG A 80 6.36 -0.12 16.53
N PRO A 81 6.94 -0.44 17.70
CA PRO A 81 8.37 -0.73 17.79
C PRO A 81 8.77 -1.79 16.76
N ALA A 82 9.87 -1.56 16.02
CA ALA A 82 10.26 -2.41 14.89
C ALA A 82 10.57 -3.86 15.29
N ASP A 83 10.94 -4.12 16.56
CA ASP A 83 11.10 -5.47 17.11
C ASP A 83 9.78 -6.24 17.24
N LYS A 84 8.63 -5.54 17.23
CA LYS A 84 7.28 -6.10 17.27
C LYS A 84 6.55 -6.04 15.93
N ALA A 85 7.23 -5.55 14.91
CA ALA A 85 6.69 -5.28 13.58
C ALA A 85 7.64 -5.81 12.49
N ASP A 86 8.55 -6.74 12.82
CA ASP A 86 9.54 -7.26 11.87
C ASP A 86 8.84 -7.82 10.62
N GLY A 87 9.28 -7.34 9.45
CA GLY A 87 8.64 -7.61 8.15
C GLY A 87 7.56 -6.63 7.73
N ASP A 88 7.04 -5.80 8.63
CA ASP A 88 6.07 -4.75 8.28
C ASP A 88 6.73 -3.73 7.33
N LEU A 89 6.02 -3.44 6.24
CA LEU A 89 6.37 -2.39 5.30
C LEU A 89 5.36 -1.27 5.41
N VAL A 90 5.81 -0.06 5.72
CA VAL A 90 4.94 1.11 5.87
C VAL A 90 5.34 2.24 4.92
N LEU A 91 4.36 3.04 4.54
CA LEU A 91 4.54 4.26 3.75
C LEU A 91 4.20 5.50 4.58
N GLN A 92 5.03 6.52 4.47
CA GLN A 92 4.73 7.86 4.98
C GLN A 92 4.46 8.78 3.78
N LEU A 93 3.26 9.34 3.74
CA LEU A 93 2.81 10.21 2.66
C LEU A 93 2.81 11.66 3.14
N THR A 94 3.67 12.48 2.56
CA THR A 94 3.78 13.90 2.90
C THR A 94 3.47 14.77 1.70
N GLN A 95 2.83 15.92 1.94
CA GLN A 95 2.56 16.88 0.89
C GLN A 95 3.87 17.46 0.37
N HIS A 96 4.04 17.49 -0.96
CA HIS A 96 5.24 18.05 -1.56
C HIS A 96 5.32 19.56 -1.31
N HIS A 97 6.51 20.07 -0.98
CA HIS A 97 6.70 21.47 -0.55
C HIS A 97 6.48 22.51 -1.66
N ARG A 98 6.49 22.10 -2.93
CA ARG A 98 6.33 22.99 -4.09
C ARG A 98 5.01 22.83 -4.83
N ASP A 99 4.30 21.74 -4.60
CA ASP A 99 3.09 21.39 -5.31
C ASP A 99 2.14 20.66 -4.37
N GLU A 100 1.01 21.29 -4.05
CA GLU A 100 0.01 20.74 -3.15
C GLU A 100 -0.73 19.53 -3.73
N ALA A 101 -0.68 19.36 -5.05
CA ALA A 101 -1.25 18.21 -5.73
C ALA A 101 -0.27 17.02 -5.84
N ALA A 102 0.97 17.18 -5.38
CA ALA A 102 1.99 16.14 -5.43
C ALA A 102 2.30 15.56 -4.04
N VAL A 103 2.69 14.30 -4.01
CA VAL A 103 3.02 13.54 -2.79
C VAL A 103 4.48 13.12 -2.78
N ASP A 104 5.13 13.29 -1.63
CA ASP A 104 6.40 12.67 -1.28
C ASP A 104 6.10 11.38 -0.51
N VAL A 105 6.65 10.27 -1.00
CA VAL A 105 6.48 8.92 -0.44
C VAL A 105 7.79 8.45 0.16
N GLU A 106 7.80 8.18 1.46
CA GLU A 106 8.88 7.47 2.13
C GLU A 106 8.44 6.06 2.50
N MET A 107 9.25 5.05 2.15
CA MET A 107 8.97 3.65 2.44
C MET A 107 9.94 3.14 3.52
N LEU A 108 9.39 2.56 4.57
CA LEU A 108 10.12 2.04 5.72
C LEU A 108 9.80 0.56 5.94
N LEU A 109 10.84 -0.26 6.05
CA LEU A 109 10.76 -1.67 6.42
C LEU A 109 11.22 -1.84 7.86
N ALA A 110 10.40 -2.47 8.70
CA ALA A 110 10.86 -2.94 10.00
C ALA A 110 11.70 -4.21 9.80
N CYS A 111 12.99 -4.11 10.09
CA CYS A 111 13.90 -5.25 10.03
C CYS A 111 14.95 -5.15 11.15
N HIS A 112 15.22 -6.27 11.81
CA HIS A 112 16.25 -6.37 12.85
C HIS A 112 16.08 -5.32 13.98
N GLY A 113 14.83 -5.08 14.38
CA GLY A 113 14.50 -4.13 15.45
C GLY A 113 14.70 -2.65 15.09
N ARG A 114 14.79 -2.32 13.80
CA ARG A 114 14.87 -0.93 13.31
C ARG A 114 13.93 -0.71 12.12
N TRP A 115 13.36 0.48 12.04
CA TRP A 115 12.73 0.98 10.82
C TRP A 115 13.83 1.47 9.88
N THR A 116 14.00 0.77 8.76
CA THR A 116 15.02 1.06 7.75
C THR A 116 14.35 1.61 6.51
N ARG A 117 14.88 2.70 5.96
CA ARG A 117 14.36 3.28 4.71
C ARG A 117 14.64 2.36 3.54
N ALA A 118 13.57 1.86 2.93
CA ALA A 118 13.61 1.02 1.72
C ALA A 118 13.53 1.85 0.44
N GLY A 119 12.97 3.06 0.50
CA GLY A 119 12.95 3.98 -0.64
C GLY A 119 12.38 5.36 -0.31
N ILE A 120 12.64 6.32 -1.20
CA ILE A 120 12.06 7.67 -1.16
C ILE A 120 11.78 8.16 -2.58
N TRP A 121 10.59 8.70 -2.79
CA TRP A 121 10.16 9.29 -4.04
C TRP A 121 9.52 10.65 -3.74
N ASN A 122 9.82 11.65 -4.56
CA ASN A 122 9.37 13.02 -4.30
C ASN A 122 8.56 13.54 -5.49
N GLY A 123 7.53 14.32 -5.20
CA GLY A 123 6.70 15.00 -6.18
C GLY A 123 5.95 14.04 -7.10
N LEU A 124 5.50 12.89 -6.57
CA LEU A 124 4.69 11.96 -7.33
C LEU A 124 3.26 12.49 -7.48
N SER A 125 2.63 12.18 -8.62
CA SER A 125 1.23 12.51 -8.87
C SER A 125 0.31 11.38 -8.41
N VAL A 126 -0.96 11.40 -8.83
CA VAL A 126 -1.97 10.37 -8.51
C VAL A 126 -1.52 8.95 -8.93
N GLU A 127 -0.60 8.82 -9.89
CA GLU A 127 -0.09 7.52 -10.32
C GLU A 127 0.96 6.91 -9.36
N TRP A 128 1.25 7.54 -8.21
CA TRP A 128 2.29 7.08 -7.29
C TRP A 128 2.19 5.59 -6.89
N PRO A 129 1.00 4.97 -6.71
CA PRO A 129 0.93 3.56 -6.37
C PRO A 129 1.52 2.68 -7.47
N GLN A 130 1.33 3.05 -8.73
CA GLN A 130 1.91 2.35 -9.89
C GLN A 130 3.43 2.46 -9.91
N VAL A 131 3.95 3.63 -9.55
CA VAL A 131 5.39 3.88 -9.54
C VAL A 131 6.11 3.02 -8.50
N ILE A 132 5.50 2.82 -7.33
CA ILE A 132 6.16 2.13 -6.22
C ILE A 132 5.79 0.65 -6.07
N ALA A 133 4.70 0.18 -6.71
CA ALA A 133 4.15 -1.16 -6.51
C ALA A 133 5.20 -2.27 -6.69
N SER A 134 6.01 -2.20 -7.73
CA SER A 134 7.07 -3.19 -8.00
C SER A 134 8.13 -3.22 -6.90
N THR A 135 8.47 -2.06 -6.33
CA THR A 135 9.39 -1.98 -5.19
C THR A 135 8.74 -2.59 -3.95
N VAL A 136 7.48 -2.26 -3.66
CA VAL A 136 6.72 -2.84 -2.55
C VAL A 136 6.67 -4.36 -2.67
N HIS A 137 6.26 -4.88 -3.82
CA HIS A 137 6.15 -6.31 -4.10
C HIS A 137 7.49 -7.03 -3.90
N THR A 138 8.58 -6.43 -4.42
CA THR A 138 9.93 -6.98 -4.27
C THR A 138 10.36 -7.01 -2.79
N VAL A 139 10.14 -5.93 -2.04
CA VAL A 139 10.55 -5.84 -0.63
C VAL A 139 9.75 -6.83 0.23
N MET A 140 8.44 -6.93 0.03
CA MET A 140 7.59 -7.90 0.73
C MET A 140 7.98 -9.35 0.40
N GLY A 141 8.28 -9.64 -0.86
CA GLY A 141 8.74 -10.97 -1.30
C GLY A 141 10.08 -11.38 -0.68
N LEU A 142 11.08 -10.49 -0.74
CA LEU A 142 12.42 -10.76 -0.18
C LEU A 142 12.39 -11.03 1.33
N HIS A 143 11.51 -10.33 2.07
CA HIS A 143 11.37 -10.57 3.51
C HIS A 143 10.64 -11.87 3.80
N THR A 144 9.64 -12.23 2.99
CA THR A 144 8.93 -13.52 3.11
C THR A 144 9.89 -14.69 2.90
N ASP A 145 10.70 -14.66 1.84
CA ASP A 145 11.68 -15.71 1.53
C ASP A 145 12.74 -15.87 2.63
N SER A 146 13.14 -14.76 3.26
CA SER A 146 14.13 -14.75 4.35
C SER A 146 13.58 -15.35 5.65
N VAL A 147 12.30 -15.13 5.95
CA VAL A 147 11.62 -15.70 7.12
C VAL A 147 11.35 -17.19 6.92
N GLU A 148 10.97 -17.62 5.70
CA GLU A 148 10.74 -19.03 5.39
C GLU A 148 12.03 -19.87 5.45
N ALA A 149 13.15 -19.33 4.96
CA ALA A 149 14.46 -19.97 5.06
C ALA A 149 14.99 -20.12 6.51
N ALA A 150 14.42 -19.37 7.47
CA ALA A 150 14.85 -19.37 8.87
C ALA A 150 14.11 -20.39 9.75
N VAL A 151 13.25 -21.25 9.18
CA VAL A 151 12.62 -22.37 9.90
C VAL A 151 13.49 -23.63 9.72
N PRO A 152 14.42 -23.96 10.64
CA PRO A 152 15.13 -25.22 10.58
C PRO A 152 14.12 -26.34 10.82
N GLY A 153 13.93 -27.17 9.79
CA GLY A 153 13.24 -28.44 9.92
C GLY A 153 13.87 -29.24 11.06
N ASP A 154 13.03 -29.59 12.02
CA ASP A 154 13.25 -30.59 13.05
C ASP A 154 13.67 -31.91 12.38
N THR A 155 14.97 -32.07 12.10
CA THR A 155 15.54 -33.34 11.67
C THR A 155 15.96 -34.07 12.94
N VAL A 156 14.98 -34.78 13.51
CA VAL A 156 15.18 -35.84 14.49
C VAL A 156 16.31 -36.76 14.03
N CYS A 157 17.32 -36.92 14.88
CA CYS A 157 18.33 -37.96 14.75
C CYS A 157 17.69 -39.34 14.85
N ALA A 158 18.00 -40.22 13.90
CA ALA A 158 17.92 -41.67 14.06
C ALA A 158 19.26 -42.29 13.68
#